data_AF-A0A131Z084-F1
#
_entry.id   AF-A0A131Z084-F1
#
_cell.length_a   1.000
_cell.length_b   1.000
_cell.length_c   1.000
_cell.angle_alpha   90.00
_cell.angle_beta   90.00
_cell.angle_gamma   90.00
#
_symmetry.space_group_name_H-M   'P 1'
#
loop_
_entity.id
_entity.type
_entity.pdbx_description
1 polymer ?
#
loop_
_entity_poly.entity_id
_entity_poly.type
_entity_poly.pdbx_seq_one_letter_code
_entity_poly.pdbx_strand_id
1 'polypeptide(L)'
;MAENIFLFVPNIIGYGRIVLAIVSFYFMPTNCLAASICYGLSAFLDCIDGHAARMFNQSTKFGAMLDQLTDRCGTMCLLVILAQFYPSYTFWFQLSMAIDIASHWLHLHTSLLSGKDNHKNLDSNDNPIMKLYYTNKPILFTMCVGNEAFYGGLYLLHFTEGPLVLGLGLFRAMTLISAPIAIAKSFVSLLQMQIAAVNLGAIDVSERSRRTE
;
A
#
# COMPACT_ATOMS: atom_id res chain seq x y z
N MET A 1 17.97 31.29 2.11
CA MET A 1 16.76 30.81 2.81
C MET A 1 16.88 29.30 2.86
N ALA A 2 16.78 28.67 4.04
CA ALA A 2 16.87 27.22 4.13
C ALA A 2 15.71 26.59 3.35
N GLU A 3 16.00 25.53 2.61
CA GLU A 3 15.01 24.81 1.81
C GLU A 3 13.96 24.16 2.73
N ASN A 4 12.68 24.47 2.52
CA ASN A 4 11.61 23.90 3.32
C ASN A 4 11.02 22.68 2.60
N ILE A 5 11.53 21.50 2.97
CA ILE A 5 11.08 20.22 2.40
C ILE A 5 9.57 19.98 2.56
N PHE A 6 8.93 20.52 3.60
CA PHE A 6 7.50 20.33 3.85
C PHE A 6 6.62 21.07 2.82
N LEU A 7 7.16 22.10 2.16
CA LEU A 7 6.47 22.88 1.14
C LEU A 7 6.82 22.45 -0.29
N PHE A 8 7.49 21.31 -0.45
CA PHE A 8 7.73 20.74 -1.77
C PHE A 8 6.41 20.37 -2.45
N VAL A 9 6.36 20.57 -3.77
CA VAL A 9 5.18 20.28 -4.60
C VAL A 9 4.63 18.87 -4.36
N PRO A 10 5.44 17.78 -4.37
CA PRO A 10 4.93 16.44 -4.06
C PRO A 10 4.33 16.33 -2.65
N ASN A 11 4.88 17.01 -1.64
CA ASN A 11 4.36 16.93 -0.28
C ASN A 11 3.05 17.71 -0.12
N ILE A 12 2.89 18.83 -0.83
CA ILE A 12 1.61 19.56 -0.88
C ILE A 12 0.52 18.70 -1.51
N ILE A 13 0.85 17.97 -2.58
CA ILE A 13 -0.08 17.00 -3.19
C ILE A 13 -0.41 15.88 -2.19
N GLY A 14 0.60 15.36 -1.48
CA GLY A 14 0.43 14.38 -0.41
C GLY A 14 -0.52 14.83 0.70
N TYR A 15 -0.44 16.09 1.14
CA TYR A 15 -1.41 16.65 2.10
C TYR A 15 -2.82 16.73 1.51
N GLY A 16 -2.93 17.09 0.23
CA GLY A 16 -4.20 17.04 -0.50
C GLY A 16 -4.82 15.64 -0.54
N ARG A 17 -4.01 14.59 -0.76
CA ARG A 17 -4.43 13.18 -0.69
C ARG A 17 -5.01 12.85 0.67
N ILE A 18 -4.33 13.23 1.75
CA ILE A 18 -4.82 12.99 3.12
C ILE A 18 -6.19 13.63 3.33
N VAL A 19 -6.39 14.88 2.91
CA VAL A 19 -7.69 15.56 3.03
C VAL A 19 -8.77 14.83 2.23
N LEU A 20 -8.49 14.44 0.99
CA LEU A 20 -9.43 13.69 0.15
C LEU A 20 -9.76 12.31 0.75
N ALA A 21 -8.78 11.63 1.32
CA ALA A 21 -8.98 10.35 2.01
C ALA A 21 -9.89 10.53 3.23
N ILE A 22 -9.66 11.55 4.07
CA ILE A 22 -10.52 11.85 5.23
C ILE A 22 -11.96 12.13 4.80
N VAL A 23 -12.15 12.95 3.75
CA VAL A 23 -13.48 13.23 3.20
C VAL A 23 -14.13 11.93 2.70
N SER A 24 -13.37 11.08 2.02
CA SER A 24 -13.85 9.77 1.57
C SER A 24 -14.32 8.92 2.76
N PHE A 25 -13.51 8.79 3.81
CA PHE A 25 -13.84 7.98 4.99
C PHE A 25 -15.11 8.46 5.69
N TYR A 26 -15.32 9.78 5.75
CA TYR A 26 -16.54 10.35 6.32
C TYR A 26 -17.80 9.98 5.53
N PHE A 27 -17.71 10.00 4.19
CA PHE A 27 -18.85 9.69 3.32
C PHE A 27 -19.02 8.20 3.03
N MET A 28 -18.03 7.35 3.31
CA MET A 28 -18.06 5.92 3.05
C MET A 28 -19.36 5.21 3.50
N PRO A 29 -19.93 5.50 4.69
CA PRO A 29 -21.17 4.85 5.14
C PRO A 29 -22.45 5.41 4.51
N THR A 30 -22.44 6.64 3.99
CA THR A 30 -23.68 7.40 3.69
C THR A 30 -23.81 7.79 2.22
N ASN A 31 -22.72 8.12 1.55
CA ASN A 31 -22.70 8.60 0.17
C ASN A 31 -21.60 7.91 -0.63
N CYS A 32 -21.98 6.81 -1.27
CA CYS A 32 -21.09 5.99 -2.11
C CYS A 32 -20.40 6.81 -3.22
N LEU A 33 -21.12 7.73 -3.87
CA LEU A 33 -20.57 8.51 -4.98
C LEU A 33 -19.47 9.46 -4.49
N ALA A 34 -19.75 10.24 -3.45
CA ALA A 34 -18.77 11.16 -2.87
C ALA A 34 -17.55 10.40 -2.34
N ALA A 35 -17.77 9.31 -1.60
CA ALA A 35 -16.71 8.47 -1.07
C ALA A 35 -15.80 7.92 -2.17
N SER A 36 -16.39 7.35 -3.23
CA SER A 36 -15.66 6.73 -4.34
C SER A 36 -14.88 7.75 -5.16
N ILE A 37 -15.46 8.93 -5.43
CA ILE A 37 -14.78 10.00 -6.16
C ILE A 37 -13.58 10.52 -5.34
N CYS A 38 -13.78 10.83 -4.06
CA CYS A 38 -12.70 11.33 -3.20
C CYS A 38 -11.59 10.27 -3.01
N TYR A 39 -11.96 8.99 -2.82
CA TYR A 39 -11.01 7.89 -2.71
C TYR A 39 -10.20 7.72 -4.01
N GLY A 40 -10.90 7.63 -5.14
CA GLY A 40 -10.28 7.47 -6.45
C GLY A 40 -9.38 8.65 -6.82
N LEU A 41 -9.79 9.88 -6.50
CA LEU A 41 -8.96 11.06 -6.72
C LEU A 41 -7.72 11.06 -5.83
N SER A 42 -7.85 10.67 -4.56
CA SER A 42 -6.70 10.49 -3.66
C SER A 42 -5.70 9.46 -4.20
N ALA A 43 -6.19 8.32 -4.67
CA ALA A 43 -5.37 7.27 -5.29
C ALA A 43 -4.77 7.69 -6.64
N PHE A 44 -5.43 8.57 -7.39
CA PHE A 44 -4.89 9.10 -8.65
C PHE A 44 -3.75 10.11 -8.41
N LEU A 45 -3.89 10.96 -7.38
CA LEU A 45 -2.88 11.94 -7.01
C LEU A 45 -1.58 11.32 -6.50
N ASP A 46 -1.62 10.07 -6.01
CA ASP A 46 -0.44 9.26 -5.66
C ASP A 46 0.57 9.17 -6.81
N CYS A 47 0.09 8.79 -7.99
CA CYS A 47 0.94 8.71 -9.17
C CYS A 47 1.52 10.08 -9.56
N ILE A 48 0.76 11.14 -9.32
CA ILE A 48 1.15 12.52 -9.66
C ILE A 48 2.22 13.05 -8.69
N ASP A 49 2.12 12.81 -7.39
CA ASP A 49 3.15 13.27 -6.46
C ASP A 49 4.48 12.55 -6.67
N GLY A 50 4.46 11.24 -6.95
CA GLY A 50 5.66 10.48 -7.28
C GLY A 50 6.29 10.94 -8.58
N HIS A 51 5.48 11.30 -9.58
CA HIS A 51 5.95 11.90 -10.82
C HIS A 51 6.54 13.31 -10.60
N ALA A 52 5.84 14.16 -9.87
CA ALA A 52 6.28 15.52 -9.54
C ALA A 52 7.60 15.50 -8.74
N ALA A 53 7.75 14.59 -7.79
CA ALA A 53 8.98 14.44 -7.01
C ALA A 53 10.20 14.15 -7.89
N ARG A 54 10.05 13.34 -8.93
CA ARG A 54 11.12 13.01 -9.88
C ARG A 54 11.37 14.14 -10.87
N MET A 55 10.32 14.77 -11.38
CA MET A 55 10.42 15.84 -12.37
C MET A 55 11.05 17.11 -11.78
N PHE A 56 10.69 17.47 -10.54
CA PHE A 56 11.23 18.65 -9.85
C PHE A 56 12.47 18.36 -9.01
N ASN A 57 12.98 17.12 -9.02
CA ASN A 57 14.09 16.68 -8.17
C ASN A 57 13.87 16.96 -6.67
N GLN A 58 12.62 16.78 -6.21
CA GLN A 58 12.12 17.05 -4.86
C GLN A 58 11.84 15.75 -4.07
N SER A 59 12.50 14.64 -4.43
CA SER A 59 12.37 13.37 -3.71
C SER A 59 13.00 13.46 -2.31
N THR A 60 12.21 13.21 -1.27
CA THR A 60 12.65 13.26 0.13
C THR A 60 12.23 12.00 0.89
N LYS A 61 12.96 11.66 1.97
CA LYS A 61 12.58 10.56 2.87
C LYS A 61 11.21 10.81 3.52
N PHE A 62 10.94 12.06 3.89
CA PHE A 62 9.65 12.48 4.44
C PHE A 62 8.52 12.23 3.44
N GLY A 63 8.66 12.69 2.19
CA GLY A 63 7.64 12.49 1.16
C GLY A 63 7.38 11.02 0.86
N ALA A 64 8.43 10.20 0.75
CA ALA A 64 8.28 8.76 0.54
C ALA A 64 7.56 8.05 1.71
N MET A 65 7.81 8.48 2.95
CA MET A 65 7.11 7.94 4.12
C MET A 65 5.66 8.43 4.21
N LEU A 66 5.41 9.70 3.88
CA LEU A 66 4.06 10.29 3.84
C LEU A 66 3.18 9.55 2.82
N ASP A 67 3.72 9.29 1.64
CA ASP A 67 3.11 8.53 0.56
C ASP A 67 2.70 7.13 1.02
N GLN A 68 3.68 6.32 1.45
CA GLN A 68 3.45 4.96 1.89
C GLN A 68 2.43 4.87 3.04
N LEU A 69 2.50 5.81 4.01
CA LEU A 69 1.57 5.82 5.14
C LEU A 69 0.14 6.19 4.70
N THR A 70 -0.01 7.15 3.79
CA THR A 70 -1.31 7.58 3.27
C THR A 70 -2.02 6.42 2.56
N ASP A 71 -1.29 5.65 1.76
CA ASP A 71 -1.82 4.44 1.11
C ASP A 71 -2.31 3.42 2.13
N ARG A 72 -1.47 3.10 3.13
CA ARG A 72 -1.82 2.09 4.14
C ARG A 72 -3.04 2.51 4.95
N CYS A 73 -3.12 3.78 5.37
CA CYS A 73 -4.29 4.31 6.04
C CYS A 73 -5.54 4.29 5.14
N GLY A 74 -5.37 4.58 3.84
CA GLY A 74 -6.41 4.47 2.82
C GLY A 74 -7.04 3.08 2.76
N THR A 75 -6.24 2.05 2.52
CA THR A 75 -6.70 0.66 2.45
C THR A 75 -7.26 0.19 3.80
N MET A 76 -6.64 0.58 4.91
CA MET A 76 -7.10 0.24 6.26
C MET A 76 -8.52 0.75 6.53
N CYS A 77 -8.80 2.02 6.26
CA CYS A 77 -10.14 2.59 6.46
C CYS A 77 -11.17 1.98 5.52
N LEU A 78 -10.78 1.63 4.29
CA LEU A 78 -11.63 0.89 3.36
C LEU A 78 -11.98 -0.52 3.90
N LEU A 79 -11.01 -1.23 4.47
CA LEU A 79 -11.25 -2.54 5.09
C LEU A 79 -12.17 -2.45 6.32
N VAL A 80 -12.06 -1.37 7.11
CA VAL A 80 -12.94 -1.14 8.26
C VAL A 80 -14.40 -0.98 7.83
N ILE A 81 -14.68 -0.17 6.80
CA ILE A 81 -16.07 -0.03 6.32
C ILE A 81 -16.57 -1.35 5.69
N LEU A 82 -15.71 -2.09 5.00
CA LEU A 82 -16.07 -3.41 4.46
C LEU A 82 -16.42 -4.41 5.55
N ALA A 83 -15.71 -4.40 6.68
CA ALA A 83 -16.06 -5.22 7.84
C ALA A 83 -17.44 -4.85 8.42
N GLN A 84 -17.81 -3.57 8.39
CA GLN A 84 -19.15 -3.13 8.79
C GLN A 84 -20.23 -3.58 7.79
N PHE A 85 -19.97 -3.49 6.48
CA PHE A 85 -20.91 -3.89 5.43
C PHE A 85 -21.06 -5.40 5.27
N TYR A 86 -20.01 -6.17 5.57
CA TYR A 86 -19.97 -7.62 5.43
C TYR A 86 -19.50 -8.29 6.73
N PRO A 87 -20.30 -8.27 7.82
CA PRO A 87 -19.87 -8.73 9.14
C PRO A 87 -19.35 -10.18 9.17
N SER A 88 -19.92 -11.06 8.34
CA SER A 88 -19.50 -12.47 8.23
C SER A 88 -18.04 -12.65 7.78
N TYR A 89 -17.45 -11.66 7.12
CA TYR A 89 -16.07 -11.70 6.60
C TYR A 89 -15.11 -10.82 7.40
N THR A 90 -15.55 -10.24 8.52
CA THR A 90 -14.76 -9.33 9.37
C THR A 90 -13.37 -9.88 9.70
N PHE A 91 -13.29 -11.16 10.08
CA PHE A 91 -12.01 -11.81 10.39
C PHE A 91 -11.01 -11.73 9.23
N TRP A 92 -11.46 -11.93 8.00
CA TRP A 92 -10.60 -11.90 6.82
C TRP A 92 -10.12 -10.48 6.48
N PHE A 93 -10.97 -9.47 6.65
CA PHE A 93 -10.55 -8.07 6.50
C PHE A 93 -9.55 -7.66 7.58
N GLN A 94 -9.78 -8.07 8.83
CA GLN A 94 -8.84 -7.83 9.93
C GLN A 94 -7.50 -8.51 9.69
N LEU A 95 -7.51 -9.75 9.22
CA LEU A 95 -6.29 -10.50 8.90
C LEU A 95 -5.51 -9.82 7.75
N SER A 96 -6.20 -9.43 6.67
CA SER A 96 -5.56 -8.71 5.56
C SER A 96 -4.93 -7.39 6.01
N MET A 97 -5.68 -6.60 6.79
CA MET A 97 -5.20 -5.35 7.39
C MET A 97 -3.95 -5.55 8.26
N ALA A 98 -3.95 -6.58 9.11
CA ALA A 98 -2.82 -6.90 9.98
C ALA A 98 -1.57 -7.31 9.19
N ILE A 99 -1.74 -8.16 8.16
CA ILE A 99 -0.66 -8.60 7.28
C ILE A 99 -0.06 -7.41 6.51
N ASP A 100 -0.90 -6.55 5.94
CA ASP A 100 -0.44 -5.41 5.14
C ASP A 100 0.37 -4.42 5.99
N ILE A 101 -0.15 -4.04 7.16
CA ILE A 101 0.57 -3.12 8.08
C ILE A 101 1.86 -3.75 8.61
N ALA A 102 1.81 -4.99 9.13
CA ALA A 102 2.96 -5.63 9.75
C ALA A 102 4.10 -5.87 8.76
N SER A 103 3.78 -6.35 7.55
CA SER A 103 4.77 -6.61 6.50
C SER A 103 5.50 -5.35 6.05
N HIS A 104 4.77 -4.25 5.80
CA HIS A 104 5.35 -2.99 5.37
C HIS A 104 6.14 -2.30 6.48
N TRP A 105 5.62 -2.34 7.72
CA TRP A 105 6.30 -1.76 8.88
C TRP A 105 7.64 -2.44 9.14
N LEU A 106 7.65 -3.77 9.20
CA LEU A 106 8.89 -4.53 9.41
C LEU A 106 9.88 -4.33 8.27
N HIS A 107 9.41 -4.37 7.01
CA HIS A 107 10.26 -4.14 5.86
C HIS A 107 10.89 -2.73 5.84
N LEU A 108 10.11 -1.69 6.16
CA LEU A 108 10.60 -0.32 6.25
C LEU A 108 11.64 -0.16 7.36
N HIS A 109 11.37 -0.71 8.56
CA HIS A 109 12.33 -0.67 9.66
C HIS A 109 13.64 -1.38 9.33
N THR A 110 13.58 -2.62 8.81
CA THR A 110 14.76 -3.38 8.44
C THR A 110 15.55 -2.66 7.34
N SER A 111 14.87 -2.07 6.35
CA SER A 111 15.53 -1.32 5.26
C SER A 111 16.24 -0.06 5.74
N LEU A 112 15.70 0.62 6.76
CA LEU A 112 16.34 1.78 7.39
C LEU A 112 17.56 1.40 8.22
N LEU A 113 17.49 0.27 8.95
CA LEU A 113 18.61 -0.25 9.75
C LEU A 113 19.73 -0.83 8.90
N SER A 114 19.41 -1.37 7.72
CA SER A 114 20.35 -1.93 6.75
C SER A 114 21.22 -0.89 6.03
N GLY A 115 21.45 0.29 6.61
CA GLY A 115 22.16 1.43 5.99
C GLY A 115 23.47 1.06 5.28
N LYS A 116 23.94 1.98 4.41
CA LYS A 116 25.03 1.84 3.39
C LYS A 116 26.33 1.14 3.81
N ASP A 117 26.57 0.82 5.08
CA ASP A 117 27.81 0.20 5.57
C ASP A 117 27.77 -1.34 5.66
N ASN A 118 26.63 -1.99 5.43
CA ASN A 118 26.54 -3.46 5.40
C ASN A 118 26.64 -4.02 3.97
N HIS A 119 27.75 -3.74 3.30
CA HIS A 119 28.12 -4.36 2.02
C HIS A 119 28.47 -5.86 2.13
N LYS A 120 28.34 -6.47 3.32
CA LYS A 120 28.43 -7.92 3.52
C LYS A 120 27.03 -8.51 3.68
N ASN A 121 26.42 -8.87 2.55
CA ASN A 121 25.32 -9.83 2.41
C ASN A 121 24.02 -9.57 3.21
N LEU A 122 23.37 -8.44 2.98
CA LEU A 122 21.91 -8.30 3.15
C LEU A 122 21.21 -8.43 1.79
N ASP A 123 21.74 -9.30 0.94
CA ASP A 123 21.17 -9.60 -0.36
C ASP A 123 19.87 -10.37 -0.14
N SER A 124 18.80 -9.60 -0.10
CA SER A 124 17.40 -10.00 -0.23
C SER A 124 17.12 -10.60 -1.62
N ASN A 125 18.15 -11.19 -2.24
CA ASN A 125 18.28 -11.56 -3.64
C ASN A 125 18.01 -13.06 -3.85
N ASP A 126 17.87 -13.84 -2.78
CA ASP A 126 17.66 -15.29 -2.86
C ASP A 126 16.19 -15.70 -3.05
N ASN A 127 15.20 -14.84 -2.76
CA ASN A 127 13.81 -15.16 -3.07
C ASN A 127 13.43 -14.66 -4.47
N PRO A 128 13.28 -15.57 -5.47
CA PRO A 128 12.97 -15.18 -6.85
C PRO A 128 11.65 -14.43 -6.98
N ILE A 129 10.69 -14.67 -6.07
CA ILE A 129 9.38 -14.03 -6.07
C ILE A 129 9.51 -12.54 -5.72
N MET A 130 10.26 -12.21 -4.66
CA MET A 130 10.46 -10.81 -4.27
C MET A 130 11.28 -10.05 -5.30
N LYS A 131 12.27 -10.71 -5.91
CA LYS A 131 13.04 -10.12 -7.01
C LYS A 131 12.15 -9.79 -8.19
N LEU A 132 11.29 -10.70 -8.62
CA LEU A 132 10.32 -10.45 -9.69
C LEU A 132 9.37 -9.31 -9.34
N TYR A 133 8.84 -9.30 -8.10
CA TYR A 133 7.89 -8.32 -7.62
C TYR A 133 8.44 -6.88 -7.65
N TYR A 134 9.66 -6.65 -7.15
CA TYR A 134 10.25 -5.31 -7.13
C TYR A 134 10.96 -4.91 -8.43
N THR A 135 11.46 -5.87 -9.21
CA THR A 135 12.17 -5.57 -10.47
C THR A 135 11.20 -5.21 -11.60
N ASN A 136 10.04 -5.86 -11.66
CA ASN A 136 9.07 -5.68 -12.74
C ASN A 136 7.98 -4.66 -12.33
N LYS A 137 8.17 -3.39 -12.71
CA LYS A 137 7.22 -2.29 -12.42
C LYS A 137 5.77 -2.60 -12.82
N PRO A 138 5.47 -3.18 -14.01
CA PRO A 138 4.13 -3.65 -14.34
C PRO A 138 3.51 -4.62 -13.33
N ILE A 139 4.28 -5.58 -12.80
CA ILE A 139 3.78 -6.54 -11.82
C ILE A 139 3.44 -5.83 -10.50
N LEU A 140 4.35 -4.99 -10.01
CA LEU A 140 4.13 -4.18 -8.81
C LEU A 140 2.85 -3.34 -8.93
N PHE A 141 2.72 -2.62 -10.04
CA PHE A 141 1.55 -1.77 -10.31
C PHE A 141 0.26 -2.59 -10.40
N THR A 142 0.28 -3.72 -11.11
CA THR A 142 -0.88 -4.61 -11.24
C THR A 142 -1.31 -5.18 -9.89
N MET A 143 -0.37 -5.57 -9.03
CA MET A 143 -0.68 -6.06 -7.69
C MET A 143 -1.27 -4.97 -6.81
N CYS A 144 -0.74 -3.74 -6.86
CA CYS A 144 -1.28 -2.62 -6.10
C CYS A 144 -2.68 -2.24 -6.57
N VAL A 145 -2.85 -1.97 -7.87
CA VAL A 145 -4.15 -1.59 -8.44
C VAL A 145 -5.16 -2.72 -8.32
N GLY A 146 -4.75 -3.98 -8.52
CA GLY A 146 -5.65 -5.13 -8.38
C GLY A 146 -6.16 -5.30 -6.96
N ASN A 147 -5.32 -5.09 -5.95
CA ASN A 147 -5.75 -5.12 -4.55
C ASN A 147 -6.76 -4.01 -4.23
N GLU A 148 -6.47 -2.78 -4.66
CA GLU A 148 -7.39 -1.65 -4.47
C GLU A 148 -8.69 -1.84 -5.26
N ALA A 149 -8.62 -2.39 -6.47
CA ALA A 149 -9.79 -2.72 -7.27
C ALA A 149 -10.66 -3.81 -6.62
N PHE A 150 -10.05 -4.77 -5.91
CA PHE A 150 -10.79 -5.79 -5.18
C PHE A 150 -11.60 -5.19 -4.02
N TYR A 151 -10.93 -4.46 -3.12
CA TYR A 151 -11.60 -3.86 -1.96
C TYR A 151 -12.54 -2.71 -2.36
N GLY A 152 -12.13 -1.86 -3.30
CA GLY A 152 -13.00 -0.81 -3.86
C GLY A 152 -14.19 -1.39 -4.61
N GLY A 153 -14.00 -2.52 -5.31
CA GLY A 153 -15.09 -3.25 -5.97
C GLY A 153 -16.09 -3.85 -4.98
N LEU A 154 -15.60 -4.46 -3.88
CA LEU A 154 -16.47 -4.93 -2.79
C LEU A 154 -17.27 -3.77 -2.16
N TYR A 155 -16.64 -2.61 -2.01
CA TYR A 155 -17.31 -1.43 -1.49
C TYR A 155 -18.42 -0.95 -2.42
N LEU A 156 -18.15 -0.86 -3.72
CA LEU A 156 -19.15 -0.46 -4.72
C LEU A 156 -20.30 -1.49 -4.82
N LEU A 157 -19.96 -2.78 -4.77
CA LEU A 157 -20.93 -3.89 -4.80
C LEU A 157 -21.94 -3.86 -3.66
N HIS A 158 -21.58 -3.27 -2.51
CA HIS A 158 -22.52 -3.08 -1.42
C HIS A 158 -23.70 -2.19 -1.83
N PHE A 159 -23.47 -1.20 -2.70
CA PHE A 159 -24.48 -0.23 -3.11
C PHE A 159 -25.14 -0.55 -4.45
N THR A 160 -24.39 -1.07 -5.41
CA THR A 160 -24.90 -1.38 -6.76
C THR A 160 -24.03 -2.42 -7.45
N GLU A 161 -24.62 -3.24 -8.33
CA GLU A 161 -23.84 -4.17 -9.17
C GLU A 161 -23.15 -3.46 -10.35
N GLY A 162 -23.50 -2.19 -10.60
CA GLY A 162 -23.03 -1.41 -11.75
C GLY A 162 -23.78 -1.76 -13.05
N PRO A 163 -23.42 -1.13 -14.18
CA PRO A 163 -24.03 -1.45 -15.47
C PRO A 163 -23.74 -2.90 -15.87
N LEU A 164 -24.71 -3.55 -16.53
CA LEU A 164 -24.50 -4.91 -17.06
C LEU A 164 -23.51 -4.87 -18.22
N VAL A 165 -22.41 -5.59 -18.06
CA VAL A 165 -21.41 -5.84 -19.12
C VAL A 165 -21.32 -7.35 -19.29
N LEU A 166 -21.62 -7.85 -20.49
CA LEU A 166 -21.60 -9.29 -20.82
C LEU A 166 -22.50 -10.16 -19.91
N GLY A 167 -23.63 -9.61 -19.44
CA GLY A 167 -24.56 -10.33 -18.55
C GLY A 167 -24.16 -10.36 -17.08
N LEU A 168 -23.03 -9.74 -16.72
CA LEU A 168 -22.55 -9.59 -15.34
C LEU A 168 -22.50 -8.09 -14.96
N GLY A 169 -22.83 -7.76 -13.72
CA GLY A 169 -22.62 -6.39 -13.21
C GLY A 169 -21.14 -6.03 -13.27
N LEU A 170 -20.81 -4.85 -13.79
CA LEU A 170 -19.42 -4.38 -13.98
C LEU A 170 -18.58 -4.51 -12.69
N PHE A 171 -19.13 -4.10 -11.55
CA PHE A 171 -18.40 -4.14 -10.28
C PHE A 171 -18.19 -5.58 -9.79
N ARG A 172 -19.14 -6.47 -10.10
CA ARG A 172 -19.02 -7.90 -9.80
C ARG A 172 -17.91 -8.54 -10.62
N ALA A 173 -17.87 -8.25 -11.92
CA ALA A 173 -16.81 -8.73 -12.80
C ALA A 173 -15.44 -8.21 -12.34
N MET A 174 -15.34 -6.92 -12.01
CA MET A 174 -14.12 -6.30 -11.51
C MET A 174 -13.62 -6.97 -10.23
N THR A 175 -14.49 -7.19 -9.24
CA THR A 175 -14.14 -7.87 -7.99
C THR A 175 -13.71 -9.32 -8.22
N LEU A 176 -14.37 -10.06 -9.11
CA LEU A 176 -14.00 -11.44 -9.42
C LEU A 176 -12.64 -11.54 -10.12
N ILE A 177 -12.34 -10.63 -11.04
CA ILE A 177 -11.04 -10.59 -11.76
C ILE A 177 -9.91 -10.19 -10.81
N SER A 178 -10.17 -9.26 -9.90
CA SER A 178 -9.17 -8.73 -8.95
C SER A 178 -8.98 -9.60 -7.70
N ALA A 179 -9.93 -10.46 -7.35
CA ALA A 179 -9.82 -11.39 -6.21
C ALA A 179 -8.53 -12.23 -6.19
N PRO A 180 -8.14 -12.94 -7.28
CA PRO A 180 -6.89 -13.70 -7.28
C PRO A 180 -5.65 -12.81 -7.11
N ILE A 181 -5.71 -11.55 -7.57
CA ILE A 181 -4.61 -10.58 -7.43
C ILE A 181 -4.48 -10.13 -5.97
N ALA A 182 -5.59 -9.87 -5.28
CA ALA A 182 -5.59 -9.50 -3.86
C ALA A 182 -5.05 -10.64 -2.98
N ILE A 183 -5.41 -11.89 -3.28
CA ILE A 183 -4.86 -13.08 -2.59
C ILE A 183 -3.36 -13.20 -2.85
N ALA A 184 -2.93 -13.08 -4.11
CA ALA A 184 -1.52 -13.13 -4.47
C ALA A 184 -0.71 -12.02 -3.78
N LYS A 185 -1.23 -10.78 -3.72
CA LYS A 185 -0.60 -9.67 -3.00
C LYS A 185 -0.48 -9.95 -1.50
N SER A 186 -1.52 -10.52 -0.88
CA SER A 186 -1.48 -10.91 0.53
C SER A 186 -0.37 -11.94 0.80
N PHE A 187 -0.20 -12.91 -0.10
CA PHE A 187 0.89 -13.89 -0.02
C PHE A 187 2.28 -13.24 -0.20
N VAL A 188 2.43 -12.33 -1.17
CA VAL A 188 3.67 -11.56 -1.35
C VAL A 188 4.00 -10.74 -0.10
N SER A 189 2.99 -10.15 0.55
CA SER A 189 3.17 -9.38 1.78
C SER A 189 3.66 -10.25 2.94
N LEU A 190 3.18 -11.49 3.05
CA LEU A 190 3.71 -12.47 4.02
C LEU A 190 5.17 -12.85 3.73
N LEU A 191 5.53 -13.08 2.47
CA LEU A 191 6.91 -13.36 2.07
C LEU A 191 7.83 -12.16 2.38
N GLN A 192 7.38 -10.95 2.08
CA GLN A 192 8.07 -9.71 2.39
C GLN A 192 8.33 -9.59 3.89
N MET A 193 7.34 -9.90 4.73
CA MET A 193 7.47 -9.90 6.18
C MET A 193 8.50 -10.93 6.66
N GLN A 194 8.44 -12.17 6.15
CA GLN A 194 9.37 -13.22 6.53
C GLN A 194 10.82 -12.84 6.18
N ILE A 195 11.05 -12.30 4.98
CA ILE A 195 12.38 -11.87 4.54
C ILE A 195 12.87 -10.70 5.39
N ALA A 196 12.01 -9.72 5.67
CA ALA A 196 12.36 -8.60 6.53
C ALA A 196 12.73 -9.04 7.96
N ALA A 197 12.07 -10.07 8.50
CA ALA A 197 12.38 -10.64 9.80
C ALA A 197 13.76 -11.33 9.82
N VAL A 198 14.06 -12.14 8.79
CA VAL A 198 15.36 -12.82 8.65
C VAL A 198 16.49 -11.80 8.52
N ASN A 199 16.30 -10.78 7.68
CA ASN A 199 17.26 -9.71 7.50
C ASN A 199 17.51 -8.93 8.79
N LEU A 200 16.45 -8.63 9.56
CA LEU A 200 16.59 -7.98 10.86
C LEU A 200 17.41 -8.83 11.85
N GLY A 201 17.13 -10.14 11.92
CA GLY A 201 17.91 -11.06 12.74
C GLY A 201 19.39 -11.13 12.34
N ALA A 202 19.69 -11.03 11.04
CA ALA A 202 21.08 -10.96 10.55
C ALA A 202 21.80 -9.67 11.02
N ILE A 203 21.10 -8.54 11.03
CA ILE A 203 21.62 -7.28 11.58
C ILE A 203 21.95 -7.44 13.06
N ASP A 204 21.02 -8.00 13.85
CA ASP A 204 21.21 -8.23 15.28
C ASP A 204 22.43 -9.11 15.58
N VAL A 205 22.61 -10.20 14.81
CA VAL A 205 23.79 -11.07 14.94
C VAL A 205 25.07 -10.29 14.63
N SER A 206 25.09 -9.49 13.55
CA SER A 206 26.25 -8.70 13.16
C SER A 206 26.64 -7.64 14.19
N GLU A 207 25.66 -7.01 14.83
CA GLU A 207 25.87 -6.01 15.87
C GLU A 207 26.36 -6.65 17.17
N ARG A 208 25.86 -7.84 17.49
CA ARG A 208 26.32 -8.60 18.66
C ARG A 208 27.76 -9.04 18.53
N SER A 209 28.17 -9.56 17.37
CA SER A 209 29.57 -9.95 17.12
C SER A 209 30.54 -8.78 17.27
N ARG A 210 30.18 -7.59 16.77
CA ARG A 210 30.98 -6.36 16.91
C ARG A 210 31.11 -5.84 18.34
N ARG A 211 30.21 -6.22 19.25
CA ARG A 211 30.28 -5.85 20.68
C ARG A 211 31.14 -6.80 21.52
N THR A 212 31.40 -7.99 21.01
CA THR A 212 32.23 -9.01 21.66
C THR A 212 33.71 -8.96 21.24
N GLU A 213 34.04 -8.19 20.20
CA GLU A 213 35.40 -7.82 19.78
C GLU A 213 35.88 -6.55 20.51
#